data_AF-A0A1G0J6M3-F1
#
_entry.id   AF-A0A1G0J6M3-F1
#
_cell.length_a   1.000
_cell.length_b   1.000
_cell.length_c   1.000
_cell.angle_alpha   90.00
_cell.angle_beta   90.00
_cell.angle_gamma   90.00
#
_symmetry.space_group_name_H-M   'P 1'
#
loop_
_entity.id
_entity.type
_entity.pdbx_description
1 polymer ?
#
loop_
_entity_poly.entity_id
_entity_poly.type
_entity_poly.pdbx_seq_one_letter_code
_entity_poly.pdbx_strand_id
1 'polypeptide(L)'
;MNKISNWMNFSASVAVIMGIIFLGLEIRQNTEMMRSQTRDAISEKQMMFSEWVATEIDLAVAIAKVNAGEPLDPGERMMHAYFLAGVWREWENSHYQFQQGLFDRDEFEPRMERWRSTMRVKAVRDSWVATRMNYSPSFRAEVDAIVAAYQSLPDAMPSQIHP
;
A
#
# COMPACT_ATOMS: atom_id res chain seq x y z
N MET A 1 37.00 -36.60 -37.88
CA MET A 1 35.87 -36.66 -36.91
C MET A 1 36.02 -35.69 -35.73
N ASN A 2 37.21 -35.45 -35.16
CA ASN A 2 37.37 -34.60 -33.96
C ASN A 2 37.04 -33.10 -34.17
N LYS A 3 37.31 -32.52 -35.35
CA LYS A 3 37.02 -31.09 -35.60
C LYS A 3 35.52 -30.77 -35.60
N ILE A 4 34.68 -31.64 -36.14
CA ILE A 4 33.22 -31.43 -36.23
C ILE A 4 32.59 -31.53 -34.84
N SER A 5 32.98 -32.51 -34.03
CA SER A 5 32.51 -32.65 -32.64
C SER A 5 32.92 -31.44 -31.78
N ASN A 6 34.14 -30.93 -31.95
CA ASN A 6 34.59 -29.73 -31.23
C ASN A 6 33.77 -28.48 -31.59
N TRP A 7 33.46 -28.28 -32.88
CA TRP A 7 32.60 -27.17 -33.32
C TRP A 7 31.17 -27.29 -32.82
N MET A 8 30.63 -28.52 -32.76
CA MET A 8 29.28 -28.78 -32.25
C MET A 8 29.18 -28.56 -30.73
N ASN A 9 30.21 -28.95 -29.97
CA ASN A 9 30.27 -28.69 -28.53
C ASN A 9 30.45 -27.18 -28.23
N PHE A 10 31.23 -26.48 -29.06
CA PHE A 10 31.39 -25.03 -28.97
C PHE A 10 30.06 -24.31 -29.24
N SER A 11 29.36 -24.65 -30.32
CA SER A 11 28.08 -24.02 -30.66
C SER A 11 27.00 -24.31 -29.61
N ALA A 12 26.95 -25.53 -29.06
CA ALA A 12 26.05 -25.88 -27.97
C ALA A 12 26.33 -25.02 -26.71
N SER A 13 27.61 -24.84 -26.35
CA SER A 13 28.00 -24.00 -25.21
C SER A 13 27.61 -22.54 -25.41
N VAL A 14 27.82 -22.01 -26.63
CA VAL A 14 27.40 -20.64 -26.98
C VAL A 14 25.88 -20.50 -26.93
N ALA A 15 25.13 -21.48 -27.44
CA ALA A 15 23.66 -21.47 -27.39
C ALA A 15 23.13 -21.45 -25.95
N VAL A 16 23.73 -22.23 -25.05
CA VAL A 16 23.38 -22.22 -23.61
C VAL A 16 23.66 -20.85 -22.99
N ILE A 17 24.83 -20.26 -23.25
CA ILE A 17 25.17 -18.92 -22.73
C ILE A 17 24.19 -17.86 -23.24
N MET A 18 23.89 -17.88 -24.55
CA MET A 18 22.89 -16.96 -25.12
C MET A 18 21.51 -17.16 -24.52
N GLY A 19 21.10 -18.41 -24.27
CA GLY A 19 19.84 -18.73 -23.59
C GLY A 19 19.77 -18.17 -22.17
N ILE A 20 20.85 -18.27 -21.39
CA ILE A 20 20.91 -17.70 -20.02
C ILE A 20 20.86 -16.18 -20.07
N ILE A 21 21.57 -15.54 -21.00
CA ILE A 21 21.53 -14.08 -21.17
C ILE A 21 20.12 -13.63 -21.54
N PHE A 22 19.48 -14.31 -22.50
CA PHE A 22 18.11 -14.01 -22.92
C PHE A 22 17.12 -14.14 -21.78
N LEU A 23 17.18 -15.23 -21.01
CA LEU A 23 16.35 -15.43 -19.82
C LEU A 23 16.57 -14.32 -18.78
N GLY A 24 17.82 -13.91 -18.54
CA GLY A 24 18.13 -12.80 -17.64
C GLY A 24 17.53 -11.47 -18.09
N LEU A 25 17.51 -11.21 -19.39
CA LEU A 25 16.86 -10.02 -19.97
C LEU A 25 15.32 -10.10 -19.84
N GLU A 26 14.72 -11.26 -20.12
CA GLU A 26 13.28 -11.47 -19.99
C GLU A 26 12.80 -11.27 -18.54
N ILE A 27 13.52 -11.82 -17.56
CA ILE A 27 13.18 -11.66 -16.13
C ILE A 27 13.23 -10.18 -15.73
N ARG A 28 14.22 -9.42 -16.22
CA ARG A 28 14.31 -7.97 -15.95
C ARG A 28 13.13 -7.21 -16.56
N GLN A 29 12.82 -7.46 -17.83
CA GLN A 29 11.68 -6.84 -18.50
C GLN A 29 10.35 -7.18 -17.82
N ASN A 30 10.19 -8.45 -17.42
CA ASN A 30 9.02 -8.90 -16.67
C ASN A 30 8.90 -8.16 -15.33
N THR A 31 10.01 -8.00 -14.60
CA THR A 31 10.04 -7.26 -13.34
C THR A 31 9.64 -5.79 -13.52
N GLU A 32 10.15 -5.13 -14.55
CA GLU A 32 9.79 -3.75 -14.88
C GLU A 32 8.29 -3.62 -15.25
N MET A 33 7.77 -4.58 -16.02
CA MET A 33 6.35 -4.64 -16.37
C MET A 33 5.46 -4.83 -15.13
N MET A 34 5.81 -5.75 -14.23
CA MET A 34 5.06 -5.99 -12.99
C MET A 34 5.02 -4.74 -12.11
N ARG A 35 6.15 -4.00 -12.02
CA ARG A 35 6.19 -2.71 -11.29
C ARG A 35 5.25 -1.68 -11.91
N SER A 36 5.26 -1.55 -13.23
CA SER A 36 4.35 -0.62 -13.93
C SER A 36 2.88 -0.98 -13.68
N GLN A 37 2.50 -2.24 -13.86
CA GLN A 37 1.12 -2.70 -13.63
C GLN A 37 0.68 -2.49 -12.17
N THR A 38 1.60 -2.68 -11.22
CA THR A 38 1.35 -2.43 -9.80
C THR A 38 1.04 -0.94 -9.56
N ARG A 39 1.82 -0.04 -10.16
CA ARG A 39 1.61 1.41 -10.07
C ARG A 39 0.28 1.84 -10.66
N ASP A 40 -0.08 1.29 -11.81
CA ASP A 40 -1.36 1.58 -12.48
C ASP A 40 -2.55 1.12 -11.64
N ALA A 41 -2.55 -0.14 -11.18
CA ALA A 41 -3.63 -0.69 -10.37
C ALA A 41 -3.85 0.07 -9.05
N ILE A 42 -2.80 0.68 -8.51
CA ILE A 42 -2.88 1.45 -7.27
C ILE A 42 -3.37 2.86 -7.54
N SER A 43 -2.92 3.47 -8.64
CA SER A 43 -3.43 4.77 -9.08
C SER A 43 -4.93 4.69 -9.38
N GLU A 44 -5.39 3.60 -9.99
CA GLU A 44 -6.81 3.31 -10.20
C GLU A 44 -7.58 3.20 -8.88
N LYS A 45 -7.08 2.45 -7.90
CA LYS A 45 -7.70 2.37 -6.56
C LYS A 45 -7.80 3.71 -5.86
N GLN A 46 -6.77 4.55 -5.97
CA GLN A 46 -6.78 5.90 -5.40
C GLN A 46 -7.78 6.82 -6.10
N MET A 47 -7.93 6.68 -7.42
CA MET A 47 -8.93 7.42 -8.18
C MET A 47 -10.34 6.99 -7.79
N MET A 48 -10.60 5.68 -7.67
CA MET A 48 -11.90 5.16 -7.20
C MET A 48 -12.24 5.66 -5.79
N PHE A 49 -11.26 5.70 -4.88
CA PHE A 49 -11.48 6.22 -3.54
C PHE A 49 -11.85 7.71 -3.54
N SER A 50 -11.15 8.49 -4.35
CA SER A 50 -11.45 9.91 -4.56
C SER A 50 -12.84 10.11 -5.17
N GLU A 51 -13.21 9.26 -6.13
CA GLU A 51 -14.52 9.26 -6.76
C GLU A 51 -15.63 8.98 -5.75
N TRP A 52 -15.50 7.93 -4.93
CA TRP A 52 -16.51 7.61 -3.89
C TRP A 52 -16.74 8.78 -2.93
N VAL A 53 -15.68 9.44 -2.48
CA VAL A 53 -15.82 10.61 -1.60
C VAL A 53 -16.44 11.80 -2.34
N ALA A 54 -16.18 11.94 -3.64
CA ALA A 54 -16.71 13.04 -4.46
C ALA A 54 -18.18 12.84 -4.86
N THR A 55 -18.64 11.59 -5.01
CA THR A 55 -19.99 11.27 -5.51
C THR A 55 -20.97 10.88 -4.40
N GLU A 56 -20.48 10.30 -3.29
CA GLU A 56 -21.32 9.84 -2.19
C GLU A 56 -21.33 10.85 -1.04
N ILE A 57 -22.32 11.75 -1.05
CA ILE A 57 -22.43 12.83 -0.06
C ILE A 57 -22.49 12.33 1.38
N ASP A 58 -23.16 11.21 1.63
CA ASP A 58 -23.28 10.63 2.97
C ASP A 58 -21.92 10.19 3.51
N LEU A 59 -21.09 9.57 2.66
CA LEU A 59 -19.73 9.17 3.01
C LEU A 59 -18.85 10.39 3.29
N ALA A 60 -18.94 11.41 2.44
CA ALA A 60 -18.22 12.67 2.63
C ALA A 60 -18.58 13.35 3.97
N VAL A 61 -19.86 13.39 4.32
CA VAL A 61 -20.35 13.94 5.60
C VAL A 61 -19.84 13.12 6.78
N ALA A 62 -19.89 11.79 6.71
CA ALA A 62 -19.39 10.94 7.78
C ALA A 62 -17.86 11.12 8.00
N ILE A 63 -17.08 11.21 6.92
CA ILE A 63 -15.63 11.47 7.01
C ILE A 63 -15.37 12.86 7.61
N ALA A 64 -16.12 13.88 7.18
CA ALA A 64 -15.98 15.23 7.70
C ALA A 64 -16.26 15.30 9.21
N LYS A 65 -17.36 14.68 9.66
CA LYS A 65 -17.71 14.57 11.10
C LYS A 65 -16.59 13.89 11.90
N VAL A 66 -16.06 12.77 11.41
CA VAL A 66 -14.94 12.07 12.07
C VAL A 66 -13.71 12.95 12.20
N ASN A 67 -13.36 13.70 11.15
CA ASN A 67 -12.22 14.61 11.16
C ASN A 67 -12.45 15.82 12.08
N ALA A 68 -13.69 16.28 12.22
CA ALA A 68 -14.08 17.34 13.15
C ALA A 68 -14.25 16.86 14.60
N GLY A 69 -14.21 15.55 14.85
CA GLY A 69 -14.48 14.96 16.17
C GLY A 69 -15.96 15.00 16.56
N GLU A 70 -16.85 15.16 15.59
CA GLU A 70 -18.29 15.16 15.77
C GLU A 70 -18.86 13.73 15.89
N PRO A 71 -19.95 13.54 16.63
CA PRO A 71 -20.59 12.23 16.73
C PRO A 71 -21.21 11.82 15.40
N LEU A 72 -21.02 10.55 15.05
CA LEU A 72 -21.67 9.91 13.91
C LEU A 72 -23.01 9.30 14.29
N ASP A 73 -23.99 9.38 13.39
CA ASP A 73 -25.24 8.63 13.47
C ASP A 73 -24.99 7.12 13.27
N PRO A 74 -25.92 6.21 13.66
CA PRO A 74 -25.72 4.77 13.52
C PRO A 74 -25.37 4.32 12.09
N GLY A 75 -26.04 4.89 11.08
CA GLY A 75 -25.75 4.61 9.67
C GLY A 75 -24.36 5.11 9.24
N GLU A 76 -24.02 6.35 9.63
CA GLU A 76 -22.71 6.94 9.36
C GLU A 76 -21.56 6.16 10.00
N ARG A 77 -21.76 5.67 11.23
CA ARG A 77 -20.78 4.80 11.91
C ARG A 77 -20.52 3.52 11.13
N MET A 78 -21.58 2.87 10.64
CA MET A 78 -21.44 1.63 9.88
C MET A 78 -20.73 1.89 8.55
N MET A 79 -21.14 2.92 7.83
CA MET A 79 -20.52 3.34 6.58
C MET A 79 -19.04 3.67 6.76
N HIS A 80 -18.69 4.50 7.74
CA HIS A 80 -17.30 4.86 8.04
C HIS A 80 -16.47 3.64 8.46
N ALA A 81 -17.04 2.69 9.21
CA ALA A 81 -16.35 1.46 9.59
C ALA A 81 -15.99 0.59 8.38
N TYR A 82 -16.92 0.40 7.42
CA TYR A 82 -16.64 -0.35 6.20
C TYR A 82 -15.67 0.38 5.27
N PHE A 83 -15.78 1.71 5.20
CA PHE A 83 -14.82 2.55 4.50
C PHE A 83 -13.40 2.35 5.04
N LEU A 84 -13.21 2.47 6.37
CA LEU A 84 -11.90 2.22 6.99
C LEU A 84 -11.42 0.79 6.79
N ALA A 85 -12.30 -0.21 6.83
CA ALA A 85 -11.92 -1.59 6.53
C ALA A 85 -11.32 -1.74 5.11
N GLY A 86 -11.87 -1.00 4.13
CA GLY A 86 -11.31 -0.91 2.78
C GLY A 86 -9.95 -0.21 2.74
N VAL A 87 -9.82 0.93 3.44
CA VAL A 87 -8.55 1.66 3.58
C VAL A 87 -7.45 0.75 4.15
N TRP A 88 -7.73 0.02 5.23
CA TRP A 88 -6.79 -0.92 5.84
C TRP A 88 -6.35 -2.02 4.88
N ARG A 89 -7.26 -2.52 4.04
CA ARG A 89 -6.91 -3.54 3.04
C ARG A 89 -6.04 -2.98 1.92
N GLU A 90 -6.26 -1.73 1.51
CA GLU A 90 -5.37 -1.05 0.55
C GLU A 90 -3.97 -0.86 1.14
N TRP A 91 -3.90 -0.39 2.38
CA TRP A 91 -2.63 -0.18 3.08
C TRP A 91 -1.84 -1.47 3.25
N GLU A 92 -2.50 -2.55 3.68
CA GLU A 92 -1.89 -3.87 3.79
C GLU A 92 -1.35 -4.36 2.44
N ASN A 93 -2.11 -4.18 1.37
CA ASN A 93 -1.68 -4.56 0.04
C ASN A 93 -0.45 -3.75 -0.42
N SER A 94 -0.45 -2.44 -0.21
CA SER A 94 0.71 -1.60 -0.54
C SER A 94 1.93 -1.95 0.29
N HIS A 95 1.76 -2.22 1.60
CA HIS A 95 2.83 -2.70 2.46
C HIS A 95 3.41 -4.02 1.95
N TYR A 96 2.56 -4.98 1.61
CA TYR A 96 3.00 -6.26 1.07
C TYR A 96 3.82 -6.08 -0.22
N GLN A 97 3.34 -5.25 -1.16
CA GLN A 97 4.06 -4.97 -2.41
C GLN A 97 5.41 -4.26 -2.18
N PHE A 98 5.49 -3.38 -1.18
CA PHE A 98 6.76 -2.77 -0.76
C PHE A 98 7.73 -3.83 -0.22
N GLN A 99 7.26 -4.76 0.62
CA GLN A 99 8.07 -5.87 1.12
C GLN A 99 8.56 -6.80 -0.01
N GLN A 100 7.81 -6.92 -1.12
CA GLN A 100 8.24 -7.67 -2.31
C GLN A 100 9.18 -6.87 -3.24
N GLY A 101 9.52 -5.62 -2.93
CA GLY A 101 10.41 -4.79 -3.76
C GLY A 101 9.76 -4.28 -5.07
N LEU A 102 8.42 -4.27 -5.12
CA LEU A 102 7.65 -3.65 -6.20
C LEU A 102 7.56 -2.13 -6.03
N PHE A 103 7.68 -1.65 -4.80
CA PHE A 103 7.92 -0.25 -4.47
C PHE A 103 9.35 -0.06 -4.01
N ASP A 104 9.99 1.01 -4.46
CA ASP A 104 11.17 1.54 -3.78
C ASP A 104 10.75 2.35 -2.54
N ARG A 105 11.74 2.70 -1.71
CA ARG A 105 11.49 3.46 -0.48
C ARG A 105 10.96 4.86 -0.78
N ASP A 106 11.45 5.52 -1.82
CA ASP A 106 11.07 6.89 -2.16
C ASP A 106 9.61 6.96 -2.64
N GLU A 107 9.11 5.90 -3.27
CA GLU A 107 7.71 5.75 -3.68
C GLU A 107 6.79 5.36 -2.51
N PHE A 108 7.29 4.57 -1.55
CA PHE A 108 6.48 4.11 -0.42
C PHE A 108 6.40 5.12 0.73
N GLU A 109 7.46 5.89 1.00
CA GLU A 109 7.52 6.82 2.14
C GLU A 109 6.40 7.89 2.13
N PRO A 110 6.03 8.53 1.00
CA PRO A 110 4.91 9.46 0.95
C PRO A 110 3.56 8.82 1.32
N ARG A 111 3.40 7.52 1.05
CA ARG A 111 2.20 6.76 1.47
C ARG A 111 2.21 6.58 2.98
N MET A 112 3.35 6.22 3.55
CA MET A 112 3.52 6.11 4.99
C MET A 112 3.24 7.43 5.69
N GLU A 113 3.65 8.56 5.12
CA GLU A 113 3.34 9.88 5.68
C GLU A 113 1.83 10.17 5.66
N ARG A 114 1.13 9.77 4.59
CA ARG A 114 -0.34 9.83 4.56
C ARG A 114 -0.94 8.97 5.67
N TRP A 115 -0.41 7.77 5.91
CA TRP A 115 -0.90 6.90 6.99
C TRP A 115 -0.75 7.56 8.36
N ARG A 116 0.44 8.13 8.63
CA ARG A 116 0.71 8.89 9.86
C ARG A 116 -0.26 10.07 10.00
N SER A 117 -0.54 10.79 8.91
CA SER A 117 -1.49 11.91 8.91
C SER A 117 -2.92 11.46 9.23
N THR A 118 -3.42 10.38 8.61
CA THR A 118 -4.74 9.82 8.91
C THR A 118 -4.83 9.35 10.37
N MET A 119 -3.75 8.80 10.92
CA MET A 119 -3.67 8.37 12.32
C MET A 119 -3.67 9.52 13.35
N ARG A 120 -3.66 10.79 12.93
CA ARG A 120 -3.87 11.94 13.85
C ARG A 120 -5.29 11.92 14.45
N VAL A 121 -6.26 11.39 13.73
CA VAL A 121 -7.66 11.32 14.17
C VAL A 121 -7.83 10.17 15.15
N LYS A 122 -8.28 10.47 16.39
CA LYS A 122 -8.41 9.46 17.44
C LYS A 122 -9.37 8.32 17.05
N ALA A 123 -10.51 8.65 16.43
CA ALA A 123 -11.49 7.65 16.00
C ALA A 123 -10.91 6.64 15.00
N VAL A 124 -9.98 7.07 14.14
CA VAL A 124 -9.26 6.20 13.21
C VAL A 124 -8.34 5.24 13.97
N ARG A 125 -7.57 5.74 14.95
CA ARG A 125 -6.72 4.89 15.80
C ARG A 125 -7.54 3.88 16.60
N ASP A 126 -8.67 4.30 17.16
CA ASP A 126 -9.57 3.43 17.92
C ASP A 126 -10.14 2.32 17.01
N SER A 127 -10.51 2.65 15.77
CA SER A 127 -10.96 1.68 14.77
C SER A 127 -9.87 0.66 14.41
N TRP A 128 -8.62 1.12 14.26
CA TRP A 128 -7.49 0.21 14.05
C TRP A 128 -7.34 -0.76 15.22
N VAL A 129 -7.29 -0.26 16.46
CA VAL A 129 -7.16 -1.13 17.66
C VAL A 129 -8.26 -2.18 17.73
N ALA A 130 -9.49 -1.82 17.36
CA ALA A 130 -10.63 -2.73 17.36
C ALA A 130 -10.57 -3.82 16.26
N THR A 131 -9.92 -3.55 15.14
CA THR A 131 -9.97 -4.40 13.93
C THR A 131 -8.63 -5.03 13.54
N ARG A 132 -7.51 -4.59 14.13
CA ARG A 132 -6.14 -4.97 13.75
C ARG A 132 -5.92 -6.48 13.60
N MET A 133 -6.60 -7.29 14.42
CA MET A 133 -6.47 -8.76 14.40
C MET A 133 -6.92 -9.42 13.10
N ASN A 134 -7.62 -8.68 12.22
CA ASN A 134 -8.04 -9.14 10.89
C ASN A 134 -6.94 -9.06 9.82
N TYR A 135 -5.77 -8.50 10.17
CA TYR A 135 -4.69 -8.23 9.22
C TYR A 135 -3.40 -8.98 9.57
N SER A 136 -2.51 -9.10 8.59
CA SER A 136 -1.25 -9.85 8.70
C SER A 136 -0.35 -9.33 9.84
N PRO A 137 0.44 -10.20 10.49
CA PRO A 137 1.34 -9.77 11.56
C PRO A 137 2.34 -8.69 11.17
N SER A 138 2.89 -8.74 9.94
CA SER A 138 3.88 -7.76 9.47
C SER A 138 3.26 -6.38 9.29
N PHE A 139 2.10 -6.30 8.65
CA PHE A 139 1.37 -5.04 8.50
C PHE A 139 0.92 -4.49 9.86
N ARG A 140 0.44 -5.36 10.76
CA ARG A 140 0.06 -4.95 12.11
C ARG A 140 1.19 -4.27 12.85
N ALA A 141 2.39 -4.86 12.82
CA ALA A 141 3.55 -4.31 13.50
C ALA A 141 3.89 -2.89 13.01
N GLU A 142 3.80 -2.65 11.70
CA GLU A 142 4.05 -1.34 11.10
C GLU A 142 3.03 -0.29 11.58
N VAL A 143 1.73 -0.62 11.51
CA VAL A 143 0.68 0.31 11.92
C VAL A 143 0.63 0.52 13.44
N ASP A 144 0.88 -0.53 14.22
CA ASP A 144 0.98 -0.42 15.69
C ASP A 144 2.13 0.51 16.11
N ALA A 145 3.25 0.52 15.37
CA ALA A 145 4.34 1.47 15.61
C ALA A 145 3.90 2.94 15.36
N ILE A 146 3.11 3.19 14.32
CA ILE A 146 2.53 4.52 14.05
C ILE A 146 1.59 4.93 15.19
N VAL A 147 0.72 4.03 15.62
CA VAL A 147 -0.27 4.31 16.68
C VAL A 147 0.41 4.57 18.02
N ALA A 148 1.46 3.82 18.36
CA ALA A 148 2.23 4.00 19.59
C ALA A 148 2.84 5.41 19.68
N ALA A 149 3.30 5.99 18.56
CA ALA A 149 3.85 7.35 18.53
C ALA A 149 2.85 8.43 18.97
N TYR A 150 1.55 8.19 18.78
CA TYR A 150 0.48 9.10 19.23
C TYR A 150 0.05 8.86 20.67
N GLN A 151 0.30 7.68 21.24
CA GLN A 151 0.05 7.41 22.66
C GLN A 151 1.13 8.02 23.57
N SER A 152 2.32 8.28 23.02
CA SER A 152 3.43 8.96 23.71
C SER A 152 3.37 10.49 23.68
N LEU A 153 2.38 11.09 23.00
CA LEU A 153 2.21 12.54 22.93
C LEU A 153 1.26 13.03 24.05
N PRO A 154 1.61 14.06 24.84
CA PRO A 154 0.67 14.68 25.78
C PRO A 154 -0.57 15.19 25.05
N ASP A 155 -1.75 15.12 25.69
CA ASP A 155 -3.11 15.42 25.17
C ASP A 155 -3.35 16.82 24.56
N ALA A 156 -2.32 17.61 24.24
CA ALA A 156 -2.47 18.96 23.70
C ALA A 156 -1.55 19.20 22.51
N MET A 157 -2.00 18.83 21.31
CA MET A 157 -1.65 19.56 20.10
C MET A 157 -2.94 19.79 19.31
N PRO A 158 -3.48 21.02 19.28
CA PRO A 158 -4.67 21.32 18.50
C PRO A 158 -4.43 20.99 17.04
N SER A 159 -5.45 20.42 16.41
CA SER A 159 -5.54 20.14 14.98
C SER A 159 -5.31 21.42 14.17
N GLN A 160 -4.05 21.70 13.83
CA GLN A 160 -3.75 22.66 12.78
C GLN A 160 -4.08 21.97 11.45
N ILE A 161 -5.32 22.19 11.02
CA ILE A 161 -5.77 22.01 9.65
C ILE A 161 -4.87 22.89 8.79
N HIS A 162 -3.96 22.28 8.04
CA HIS A 162 -3.36 22.95 6.89
C HIS A 162 -4.16 22.56 5.65
N PRO A 163 -4.54 23.56 4.83
CA PRO A 163 -5.36 23.37 3.63
C PRO A 163 -4.69 22.49 2.58
#